data_AF-A0A238Y6T8-F1
#
_entry.id   AF-A0A238Y6T8-F1
#
_cell.length_a   1.000
_cell.length_b   1.000
_cell.length_c   1.000
_cell.angle_alpha   90.00
_cell.angle_beta   90.00
_cell.angle_gamma   90.00
#
_symmetry.space_group_name_H-M   'P 1'
#
loop_
_entity.id
_entity.type
_entity.pdbx_description
1 polymer ?
#
loop_
_entity_poly.entity_id
_entity_poly.type
_entity_poly.pdbx_seq_one_letter_code
_entity_poly.pdbx_strand_id
1 'polypeptide(L)'
;MAASPGSPDVRFASISLDFVAPADLANFYVALLGGQLLWSGDGSAAVQVSGLLMVMQGRAGYENQPPPEMLDAVYGTANHG
;
A
#
# COMPACT_ATOMS: atom_id res chain seq x y z
N MET A 1 -7.62 -19.42 -40.97
CA MET A 1 -6.57 -19.41 -39.94
C MET A 1 -7.25 -19.26 -38.59
N ALA A 2 -7.17 -20.26 -37.71
CA ALA A 2 -7.67 -20.14 -36.34
C ALA A 2 -6.66 -19.32 -35.53
N ALA A 3 -7.13 -18.30 -34.81
CA ALA A 3 -6.29 -17.52 -33.91
C ALA A 3 -5.77 -18.42 -32.77
N SER A 4 -4.46 -18.39 -32.51
CA SER A 4 -3.90 -18.98 -31.29
C SER A 4 -4.59 -18.36 -30.08
N PRO A 5 -4.95 -19.13 -29.03
CA PRO A 5 -5.47 -18.53 -27.81
C PRO A 5 -4.37 -17.62 -27.26
N GLY A 6 -4.58 -16.30 -27.37
CA GLY A 6 -3.69 -15.32 -26.77
C GLY A 6 -3.56 -15.63 -25.29
N SER A 7 -2.34 -15.55 -24.76
CA SER A 7 -2.07 -15.65 -23.33
C SER A 7 -3.12 -14.80 -22.58
N PRO A 8 -3.76 -15.33 -21.52
CA PRO A 8 -4.80 -14.58 -20.83
C PRO A 8 -4.25 -13.22 -20.41
N ASP A 9 -4.91 -12.17 -20.88
CA ASP A 9 -4.53 -10.80 -20.61
C ASP A 9 -4.61 -10.58 -19.09
N VAL A 10 -3.48 -10.35 -18.43
CA VAL A 10 -3.43 -10.18 -16.98
C VAL A 10 -4.11 -8.85 -16.65
N ARG A 11 -5.27 -8.91 -16.01
CA ARG A 11 -6.02 -7.74 -15.55
C ARG A 11 -5.84 -7.56 -14.05
N PHE A 12 -5.37 -6.40 -13.64
CA PHE A 12 -5.34 -6.02 -12.23
C PHE A 12 -6.77 -5.83 -11.74
N ALA A 13 -7.17 -6.61 -10.73
CA ALA A 13 -8.44 -6.39 -10.04
C ALA A 13 -8.32 -5.19 -9.08
N SER A 14 -7.28 -5.19 -8.25
CA SER A 14 -6.92 -4.09 -7.35
C SER A 14 -5.52 -4.30 -6.77
N ILE A 15 -4.97 -3.24 -6.17
CA ILE A 15 -3.79 -3.30 -5.30
C ILE A 15 -4.22 -2.88 -3.88
N SER A 16 -3.80 -3.65 -2.88
CA SER A 16 -3.95 -3.31 -1.46
C SER A 16 -2.61 -2.82 -0.91
N LEU A 17 -2.61 -1.70 -0.20
CA LEU A 17 -1.42 -1.07 0.38
C LEU A 17 -1.62 -0.87 1.88
N ASP A 18 -0.75 -1.45 2.69
CA ASP A 18 -0.78 -1.24 4.14
C ASP A 18 -0.05 0.06 4.50
N PHE A 19 -0.72 0.95 5.22
CA PHE A 19 -0.12 2.20 5.67
C PHE A 19 -0.80 2.74 6.92
N VAL A 20 -0.02 3.38 7.79
CA VAL A 20 -0.51 3.92 9.07
C VAL A 20 -1.58 5.01 8.90
N ALA A 21 -1.50 5.80 7.81
CA ALA A 21 -2.42 6.90 7.53
C ALA A 21 -3.09 6.71 6.15
N PRO A 22 -4.09 5.82 6.02
CA PRO A 22 -4.65 5.43 4.72
C PRO A 22 -5.24 6.61 3.92
N ALA A 23 -5.81 7.61 4.61
CA ALA A 23 -6.33 8.82 3.98
C ALA A 23 -5.23 9.69 3.35
N ASP A 24 -4.09 9.86 4.02
CA ASP A 24 -2.97 10.65 3.51
C ASP A 24 -2.36 9.98 2.28
N LEU A 25 -2.22 8.64 2.32
CA LEU A 25 -1.75 7.87 1.19
C LEU A 25 -2.73 7.95 0.00
N ALA A 26 -4.04 8.03 0.25
CA ALA A 26 -5.04 8.25 -0.78
C ALA A 26 -4.85 9.59 -1.48
N ASN A 27 -4.73 10.66 -0.70
CA ASN A 27 -4.54 12.01 -1.21
C ASN A 27 -3.24 12.11 -2.02
N PHE A 28 -2.18 11.47 -1.53
CA PHE A 28 -0.92 11.37 -2.26
C PHE A 28 -1.11 10.73 -3.64
N TYR A 29 -1.76 9.57 -3.73
CA TYR A 29 -1.93 8.88 -5.02
C TYR A 29 -2.91 9.58 -5.96
N VAL A 30 -3.95 10.24 -5.45
CA VAL A 30 -4.82 11.11 -6.26
C VAL A 30 -4.00 12.24 -6.87
N ALA A 31 -3.15 12.91 -6.07
CA ALA A 31 -2.31 14.01 -6.55
C ALA A 31 -1.22 13.53 -7.54
N LEU A 32 -0.64 12.35 -7.30
CA LEU A 32 0.46 11.81 -8.10
C LEU A 32 -0.01 11.24 -9.45
N LEU A 33 -1.05 10.40 -9.42
CA LEU A 33 -1.45 9.60 -10.59
C LEU A 33 -2.66 10.19 -11.32
N GLY A 34 -3.33 11.16 -10.70
CA GLY A 34 -4.67 11.58 -11.12
C GLY A 34 -5.69 10.47 -10.83
N GLY A 35 -6.92 10.86 -10.53
CA GLY A 35 -7.98 9.89 -10.24
C GLY A 35 -9.05 10.44 -9.33
N GLN A 36 -9.82 9.52 -8.78
CA GLN A 36 -10.95 9.83 -7.93
C GLN A 36 -10.83 9.08 -6.60
N LEU A 37 -10.91 9.83 -5.50
CA LEU A 37 -11.15 9.26 -4.18
C LEU A 37 -12.57 8.67 -4.15
N LEU A 38 -12.67 7.37 -3.88
CA LEU A 38 -13.95 6.67 -3.79
C LEU A 38 -14.52 6.74 -2.36
N TRP A 39 -13.67 6.49 -1.37
CA TRP A 39 -13.96 6.69 0.05
C TRP A 39 -12.68 6.96 0.84
N SER A 40 -12.87 7.51 2.04
CA SER A 40 -11.81 7.71 3.03
C SER A 40 -12.39 7.57 4.42
N GLY A 41 -11.63 6.96 5.33
CA GLY A 41 -11.94 6.80 6.74
C GLY A 41 -10.74 6.27 7.52
N ASP A 42 -10.87 6.22 8.84
CA ASP A 42 -9.75 5.95 9.76
C ASP A 42 -9.04 4.63 9.49
N GLY A 43 -9.78 3.60 9.06
CA GLY A 43 -9.24 2.26 8.80
C GLY A 43 -8.90 1.97 7.33
N SER A 44 -9.39 2.76 6.38
CA SER A 44 -9.09 2.55 4.96
C SER A 44 -9.50 3.72 4.08
N ALA A 45 -8.89 3.80 2.91
CA ALA A 45 -9.30 4.67 1.83
C ALA A 45 -9.17 3.93 0.50
N ALA A 46 -9.87 4.38 -0.53
CA ALA A 46 -9.65 3.85 -1.87
C ALA A 46 -9.71 4.91 -2.95
N VAL A 47 -8.90 4.66 -3.97
CA VAL A 47 -8.72 5.55 -5.10
C VAL A 47 -8.85 4.73 -6.37
N GLN A 48 -9.64 5.25 -7.30
CA GLN A 48 -9.68 4.78 -8.67
C GLN A 48 -8.74 5.66 -9.52
N VAL A 49 -7.73 5.04 -10.11
CA VAL A 49 -6.90 5.64 -11.17
C VAL A 49 -7.17 4.91 -12.48
N SER A 50 -6.63 5.40 -13.60
CA SER A 50 -6.88 4.80 -14.91
C SER A 50 -6.45 3.33 -14.96
N GLY A 51 -7.42 2.42 -15.04
CA GLY A 51 -7.20 0.97 -15.13
C GLY A 51 -6.81 0.26 -13.83
N LEU A 52 -6.83 0.95 -12.68
CA LEU A 52 -6.40 0.38 -11.41
C LEU A 52 -7.21 0.91 -10.22
N LEU A 53 -7.74 -0.01 -9.42
CA LEU A 53 -8.29 0.27 -8.10
C LEU A 53 -7.20 0.09 -7.05
N MET A 54 -6.97 1.09 -6.21
CA MET A 54 -6.07 1.01 -5.06
C MET A 54 -6.86 1.12 -3.77
N VAL A 55 -6.55 0.25 -2.82
CA VAL A 55 -7.13 0.24 -1.48
C VAL A 55 -6.01 0.42 -0.48
N MET A 56 -6.05 1.51 0.28
CA MET A 56 -5.12 1.77 1.37
C MET A 56 -5.75 1.27 2.66
N GLN A 57 -5.06 0.38 3.37
CA GLN A 57 -5.53 -0.25 4.59
C GLN A 57 -4.72 0.25 5.79
N GLY A 58 -5.43 0.77 6.77
CA GLY A 58 -4.88 1.18 8.06
C GLY A 58 -4.38 -0.07 8.80
N ARG A 59 -3.07 -0.14 9.05
CA ARG A 59 -2.48 -1.23 9.82
C ARG A 59 -1.71 -0.69 11.02
N ALA A 60 -2.30 -0.88 12.20
CA ALA A 60 -1.63 -0.62 13.47
C ALA A 60 -0.34 -1.45 13.58
N GLY A 61 0.74 -0.82 14.04
CA GLY A 61 2.03 -1.49 14.21
C GLY A 61 2.90 -1.59 12.96
N TYR A 62 2.50 -0.98 11.84
CA TYR A 62 3.41 -0.72 10.71
C TYR A 62 4.34 0.48 10.97
N GLU A 63 3.99 1.30 11.97
CA GLU A 63 4.75 2.44 12.42
C GLU A 63 6.05 2.02 13.13
N ASN A 64 7.17 2.22 12.43
CA ASN A 64 8.53 2.27 12.98
C ASN A 64 9.05 0.99 13.64
N GLN A 65 8.89 -0.19 13.02
CA GLN A 65 9.86 -1.26 13.29
C GLN A 65 11.11 -1.00 12.45
N PRO A 66 12.29 -0.77 13.07
CA PRO A 66 13.54 -0.86 12.34
C PRO A 66 13.62 -2.25 11.69
N PRO A 67 14.21 -2.37 10.50
CA PRO A 67 14.58 -3.66 9.95
C PRO A 67 15.30 -4.50 11.03
N PRO A 68 15.12 -5.84 11.08
CA PRO A 68 15.71 -6.68 12.13
C PRO A 68 17.21 -6.43 12.35
N GLU A 69 17.95 -6.13 11.28
CA GLU A 69 19.37 -5.81 11.29
C GLU A 69 19.73 -4.47 11.98
N MET A 70 18.76 -3.58 12.17
CA MET A 70 18.92 -2.28 12.81
C MET A 70 18.40 -2.25 14.25
N LEU A 71 17.81 -3.35 14.74
CA LEU A 71 17.25 -3.42 16.09
C LEU A 71 18.33 -3.24 17.17
N ASP A 72 19.52 -3.82 16.99
CA ASP A 72 20.64 -3.66 17.94
C ASP A 72 21.17 -2.22 18.00
N ALA A 73 21.15 -1.51 16.87
CA ALA A 73 21.61 -0.12 16.77
C ALA A 73 20.59 0.88 17.34
N VAL A 74 19.29 0.57 17.27
CA VAL A 74 18.20 1.45 17.72
C VAL A 74 17.80 1.17 19.18
N TYR A 75 17.84 -0.09 19.62
CA TYR A 75 17.45 -0.51 20.97
C TYR A 75 18.62 -0.90 21.88
N GLY A 76 19.85 -0.80 21.38
CA GLY A 76 21.12 -0.75 22.12
C GLY A 76 21.21 -1.61 23.38
N THR A 77 21.83 -2.80 23.27
CA THR A 77 22.51 -3.56 24.34
C THR A 77 22.10 -3.23 25.78
N ALA A 78 20.82 -3.35 26.12
CA ALA A 78 20.43 -3.49 27.51
C ALA A 78 20.68 -4.95 27.87
N ASN A 79 21.85 -5.22 28.45
CA ASN A 79 22.21 -6.39 29.29
C ASN A 79 23.61 -6.92 28.94
N HIS A 80 24.66 -6.21 29.36
CA HIS A 80 25.91 -6.84 29.82
C HIS A 80 26.56 -5.91 30.85
N GLY A 81 26.16 -6.09 32.11
CA GLY A 81 26.72 -5.43 33.29
C GLY A 81 26.17 -6.07 34.55
#